data_AF-A0A6V7I426-F1
#
_entry.id   AF-A0A6V7I426-F1
#
_cell.length_a   1.000
_cell.length_b   1.000
_cell.length_c   1.000
_cell.angle_alpha   90.00
_cell.angle_beta   90.00
_cell.angle_gamma   90.00
#
_symmetry.space_group_name_H-M   'P 1'
#
loop_
_entity.id
_entity.type
_entity.pdbx_description
1 polymer ?
#
loop_
_entity_poly.entity_id
_entity_poly.type
_entity_poly.pdbx_seq_one_letter_code
_entity_poly.pdbx_strand_id
1 'polypeptide(L)'
;PQQSSALFFQYNTQLGPPYHILIDTNFINFSVKNKLDIIQNMMECLYAKCIPYITDCVMGELEKLGQKYKIALRIIKDPRFERLHCMHKGTYADDCLVNRVTQHKCYIVATNDKELKSRIRKIPGVPIMYVAQHRYTIERMPDAYGAPKK
;
A
#
# COMPACT_ATOMS: atom_id res chain seq x y z
N PRO A 1 7.77 13.99 23.27
CA PRO A 1 7.24 15.03 22.36
C PRO A 1 5.71 14.91 22.27
N GLN A 2 5.02 15.89 22.83
CA GLN A 2 3.56 16.03 22.81
C GLN A 2 3.11 16.15 21.35
N GLN A 3 2.48 15.11 20.80
CA GLN A 3 1.94 15.17 19.44
C GLN A 3 0.81 16.21 19.43
N SER A 4 1.04 17.32 18.72
CA SER A 4 0.07 18.39 18.55
C SER A 4 -1.25 17.85 18.01
N SER A 5 -2.34 18.15 18.71
CA SER A 5 -3.72 17.81 18.32
C SER A 5 -4.10 18.33 16.92
N ALA A 6 -3.37 19.32 16.39
CA ALA A 6 -3.54 19.79 15.02
C ALA A 6 -3.20 18.74 13.94
N LEU A 7 -2.31 17.77 14.24
CA LEU A 7 -2.01 16.65 13.33
C LEU A 7 -3.13 15.60 13.30
N PHE A 8 -3.98 15.57 14.34
CA PHE A 8 -5.15 14.69 14.42
C PHE A 8 -6.29 15.18 13.51
N PHE A 9 -6.30 16.47 13.14
CA PHE A 9 -7.32 17.10 12.29
C PHE A 9 -6.96 17.20 10.80
N GLN A 10 -5.84 16.61 10.36
CA GLN A 10 -5.57 16.49 8.92
C GLN A 10 -6.38 15.34 8.32
N TYR A 11 -7.70 15.45 8.43
CA TYR A 11 -8.64 14.59 7.74
C TYR A 11 -8.49 14.84 6.25
N ASN A 12 -7.98 13.83 5.55
CA ASN A 12 -7.81 13.87 4.12
C ASN A 12 -9.13 13.47 3.46
N THR A 13 -9.93 14.46 3.06
CA THR A 13 -11.23 14.27 2.41
C THR A 13 -11.14 13.57 1.05
N GLN A 14 -9.95 13.42 0.47
CA GLN A 14 -9.72 12.70 -0.78
C GLN A 14 -9.59 11.18 -0.59
N LEU A 15 -9.55 10.71 0.66
CA LEU A 15 -9.57 9.28 0.99
C LEU A 15 -10.99 8.85 1.29
N GLY A 16 -11.57 8.10 0.35
CA GLY A 16 -12.88 7.48 0.50
C GLY A 16 -13.02 6.26 -0.42
N PRO A 17 -14.06 5.42 -0.22
CA PRO A 17 -14.36 4.32 -1.12
C PRO A 17 -14.69 4.82 -2.54
N PRO A 18 -14.25 4.13 -3.62
CA PRO A 18 -13.34 2.98 -3.58
C PRO A 18 -11.92 3.40 -3.18
N TYR A 19 -11.32 2.69 -2.22
CA TYR A 19 -9.96 3.01 -1.76
C TYR A 19 -8.92 2.61 -2.80
N HIS A 20 -8.03 3.55 -3.15
CA HIS A 20 -6.94 3.33 -4.08
C HIS A 20 -5.68 2.91 -3.32
N ILE A 21 -5.19 1.69 -3.55
CA ILE A 21 -4.09 1.10 -2.76
C ILE A 21 -2.88 0.87 -3.65
N LEU A 22 -1.79 1.60 -3.42
CA LEU A 22 -0.50 1.36 -4.08
C LEU A 22 0.20 0.18 -3.42
N ILE A 23 0.56 -0.82 -4.22
CA ILE A 23 1.17 -2.06 -3.73
C ILE A 23 2.67 -2.07 -4.01
N ASP A 24 3.43 -2.46 -3.00
CA ASP A 24 4.87 -2.71 -3.05
C ASP A 24 5.19 -4.22 -3.22
N THR A 25 6.34 -4.54 -3.82
CA THR A 25 6.85 -5.90 -4.03
C THR A 25 6.88 -6.70 -2.73
N ASN A 26 7.35 -6.08 -1.65
CA ASN A 26 7.48 -6.71 -0.34
C ASN A 26 6.10 -7.16 0.19
N PHE A 27 5.07 -6.33 0.03
CA PHE A 27 3.71 -6.66 0.47
C PHE A 27 3.14 -7.89 -0.26
N ILE A 28 3.32 -7.97 -1.59
CA ILE A 28 2.88 -9.12 -2.39
C ILE A 28 3.55 -10.39 -1.88
N ASN A 29 4.85 -10.33 -1.63
CA ASN A 29 5.64 -11.46 -1.16
C ASN A 29 5.18 -11.97 0.21
N PHE A 30 4.90 -11.05 1.15
CA PHE A 30 4.34 -11.41 2.44
C PHE A 30 2.93 -11.99 2.31
N SER A 31 2.10 -11.44 1.42
CA SER A 31 0.73 -11.92 1.19
C SER A 31 0.74 -13.35 0.66
N VAL A 32 1.58 -13.64 -0.34
CA VAL A 32 1.77 -15.00 -0.88
C VAL A 32 2.30 -15.96 0.19
N LYS A 33 3.31 -15.55 0.96
CA LYS A 33 3.88 -16.39 2.03
C LYS A 33 2.86 -16.75 3.11
N ASN A 34 1.97 -15.82 3.45
CA ASN A 34 0.90 -16.03 4.43
C ASN A 34 -0.40 -16.59 3.83
N LYS A 35 -0.40 -16.91 2.51
CA LYS A 35 -1.57 -17.42 1.78
C LYS A 35 -2.80 -16.52 1.87
N LEU A 36 -2.59 -15.20 1.80
CA LEU A 36 -3.64 -14.19 1.86
C LEU A 36 -4.06 -13.78 0.45
N ASP A 37 -5.35 -13.87 0.14
CA ASP A 37 -5.90 -13.26 -1.08
C ASP A 37 -5.86 -11.74 -0.94
N ILE A 38 -5.14 -11.08 -1.86
CA ILE A 38 -4.83 -9.66 -1.74
C ILE A 38 -6.09 -8.80 -1.74
N ILE A 39 -7.00 -9.01 -2.69
CA ILE A 39 -8.15 -8.13 -2.87
C ILE A 39 -9.17 -8.37 -1.76
N GLN A 40 -9.43 -9.64 -1.42
CA GLN A 40 -10.35 -9.99 -0.35
C GLN A 40 -9.88 -9.44 1.00
N ASN A 41 -8.61 -9.66 1.37
CA ASN A 41 -8.08 -9.19 2.66
C ASN A 41 -8.02 -7.64 2.73
N MET A 42 -7.82 -6.95 1.60
CA MET A 42 -7.93 -5.49 1.53
C MET A 42 -9.35 -5.01 1.86
N MET A 43 -10.36 -5.63 1.24
CA MET A 43 -11.77 -5.29 1.47
C MET A 43 -12.23 -5.65 2.88
N GLU A 44 -11.78 -6.77 3.44
CA GLU A 44 -12.06 -7.15 4.84
C GLU A 44 -11.41 -6.19 5.83
N CYS A 45 -10.19 -5.70 5.53
CA CYS A 45 -9.49 -4.74 6.39
C CYS A 45 -10.15 -3.35 6.39
N LEU A 46 -10.64 -2.90 5.25
CA LEU A 46 -11.20 -1.55 5.05
C LEU A 46 -12.73 -1.50 5.09
N TYR A 47 -13.40 -2.64 5.12
CA TYR A 47 -14.87 -2.78 5.02
C TYR A 47 -15.47 -2.02 3.83
N ALA A 48 -14.73 -1.93 2.73
CA ALA A 48 -15.10 -1.14 1.56
C ALA A 48 -14.45 -1.66 0.27
N LYS A 49 -14.96 -1.22 -0.88
CA LYS A 49 -14.36 -1.52 -2.19
C LYS A 49 -12.94 -0.97 -2.25
N CYS A 50 -12.01 -1.82 -2.70
CA CYS A 50 -10.60 -1.49 -2.85
C CYS A 50 -10.15 -1.71 -4.30
N ILE A 51 -9.33 -0.80 -4.82
CA ILE A 51 -8.71 -0.90 -6.14
C ILE A 51 -7.20 -0.98 -5.92
N PRO A 52 -6.60 -2.16 -6.12
CA PRO A 52 -5.15 -2.31 -6.03
C PRO A 52 -4.46 -1.75 -7.27
N TYR A 53 -3.44 -0.93 -7.05
CA TYR A 53 -2.62 -0.33 -8.09
C TYR A 53 -1.19 -0.82 -8.01
N ILE A 54 -0.61 -1.13 -9.18
CA ILE A 54 0.79 -1.50 -9.32
C ILE A 54 1.47 -0.54 -10.28
N THR A 55 2.58 0.03 -9.82
CA THR A 55 3.40 0.93 -10.63
C THR A 55 4.31 0.14 -11.56
N ASP A 56 4.69 0.74 -12.69
CA ASP A 56 5.61 0.10 -13.64
C ASP A 56 6.95 -0.30 -13.00
N CYS A 57 7.46 0.48 -12.05
CA CYS A 57 8.71 0.13 -11.35
C CYS A 57 8.55 -1.08 -10.43
N VAL A 58 7.44 -1.21 -9.71
CA VAL A 58 7.15 -2.39 -8.86
C VAL A 58 6.98 -3.64 -9.73
N MET A 59 6.26 -3.51 -10.86
CA MET A 59 6.14 -4.58 -11.84
C MET A 59 7.52 -5.03 -12.35
N GLY A 60 8.35 -4.07 -12.75
CA GLY A 60 9.70 -4.35 -13.27
C GLY A 60 10.64 -4.94 -12.21
N GLU A 61 10.50 -4.56 -10.95
CA GLU A 61 11.23 -5.19 -9.84
C GLU A 61 10.80 -6.65 -9.67
N LEU A 62 9.50 -6.92 -9.64
CA LEU A 62 8.98 -8.28 -9.49
C LEU A 62 9.40 -9.20 -10.66
N GLU A 63 9.45 -8.67 -11.89
CA GLU A 63 9.93 -9.41 -13.06
C GLU A 63 11.41 -9.77 -12.96
N LYS A 64 12.25 -8.87 -12.42
CA LYS A 64 13.70 -9.10 -12.22
C LYS A 64 14.00 -10.14 -11.15
N LEU A 65 13.14 -10.26 -10.13
CA LEU A 65 13.31 -11.27 -9.07
C LEU A 65 13.10 -12.71 -9.59
N GLY A 66 12.56 -12.87 -10.79
CA GLY A 66 12.62 -14.09 -11.59
C GLY A 66 11.71 -15.21 -11.09
N GLN A 67 12.19 -16.44 -11.31
CA GLN A 67 11.42 -17.69 -11.27
C GLN A 67 10.73 -17.96 -9.91
N LYS A 68 11.34 -17.49 -8.81
CA LYS A 68 10.83 -17.64 -7.44
C LYS A 68 9.51 -16.88 -7.22
N TYR A 69 9.23 -15.85 -8.02
CA TYR A 69 8.09 -14.95 -7.85
C TYR A 69 7.00 -15.14 -8.91
N LYS A 70 6.99 -16.28 -9.61
CA LYS A 70 5.95 -16.63 -10.59
C LYS A 70 4.52 -16.50 -10.06
N ILE A 71 4.29 -16.95 -8.83
CA ILE A 71 2.97 -16.88 -8.19
C ILE A 71 2.57 -15.42 -7.98
N ALA A 72 3.48 -14.61 -7.44
CA ALA A 72 3.27 -13.18 -7.28
C ALA A 72 2.98 -12.50 -8.62
N LEU A 73 3.77 -12.78 -9.67
CA LEU A 73 3.57 -12.27 -11.03
C LEU A 73 2.20 -12.64 -11.61
N ARG A 74 1.69 -13.85 -11.33
CA ARG A 74 0.36 -14.27 -11.78
C ARG A 74 -0.75 -13.52 -11.05
N ILE A 75 -0.61 -13.31 -9.74
CA ILE A 75 -1.58 -12.57 -8.93
C ILE A 75 -1.71 -11.13 -9.42
N ILE A 76 -0.58 -10.46 -9.66
CA ILE A 76 -0.61 -9.04 -10.06
C ILE A 76 -1.05 -8.80 -11.51
N LYS A 77 -1.06 -9.85 -12.34
CA LYS A 77 -1.61 -9.81 -13.70
C LYS A 77 -3.12 -10.07 -13.73
N ASP A 78 -3.74 -10.29 -12.57
CA ASP A 78 -5.20 -10.36 -12.47
C ASP A 78 -5.81 -9.03 -12.93
N PRO A 79 -6.84 -9.02 -13.80
CA PRO A 79 -7.46 -7.81 -14.33
C PRO A 79 -8.02 -6.85 -13.28
N ARG A 80 -8.22 -7.31 -12.04
CA ARG A 80 -8.65 -6.47 -10.92
C ARG A 80 -7.55 -5.54 -10.40
N PHE A 81 -6.30 -5.75 -10.82
CA PHE A 81 -5.18 -4.85 -10.54
C PHE A 81 -5.06 -3.81 -11.64
N GLU A 82 -5.05 -2.55 -11.23
CA GLU A 82 -4.88 -1.42 -12.12
C GLU A 82 -3.41 -1.05 -12.24
N ARG A 83 -2.95 -0.78 -13.47
CA ARG A 83 -1.55 -0.44 -13.72
C ARG A 83 -1.37 1.07 -13.75
N LEU A 84 -0.41 1.58 -12.98
CA LEU A 84 -0.03 2.99 -12.99
C LEU A 84 1.29 3.20 -13.71
N HIS A 85 1.22 4.00 -14.77
CA HIS A 85 2.40 4.37 -15.51
C HIS A 85 3.30 5.32 -14.75
N CYS A 86 4.60 5.05 -14.83
CA CYS A 86 5.63 5.85 -14.21
C CYS A 86 6.26 6.83 -15.20
N MET A 87 6.44 8.09 -14.81
CA MET A 87 7.07 9.12 -15.63
C MET A 87 8.56 9.32 -15.33
N HIS A 88 9.26 8.25 -14.93
CA HIS A 88 10.69 8.31 -14.59
C HIS A 88 11.46 7.19 -15.28
N LYS A 89 12.70 7.49 -15.68
CA LYS A 89 13.60 6.49 -16.26
C LYS A 89 14.42 5.85 -15.14
N GLY A 90 14.13 4.59 -14.81
CA GLY A 90 14.92 3.77 -13.88
C GLY A 90 15.13 4.39 -12.49
N THR A 91 14.11 4.31 -11.62
CA THR A 91 14.20 4.72 -10.21
C THR A 91 13.89 3.55 -9.29
N TYR A 92 14.28 3.65 -8.02
CA TYR A 92 13.89 2.69 -6.99
C TYR A 92 12.38 2.78 -6.74
N ALA A 93 11.71 1.63 -6.64
CA ALA A 93 10.26 1.57 -6.47
C ALA A 93 9.78 2.39 -5.26
N ASP A 94 10.53 2.34 -4.16
CA ASP A 94 10.28 3.14 -2.95
C ASP A 94 10.21 4.64 -3.21
N ASP A 95 11.14 5.17 -4.00
CA ASP A 95 11.18 6.60 -4.35
C ASP A 95 10.00 6.98 -5.23
N CYS A 96 9.61 6.11 -6.17
CA CYS A 96 8.41 6.30 -6.97
C CYS A 96 7.16 6.39 -6.09
N LEU A 97 6.98 5.44 -5.18
CA LEU A 97 5.82 5.38 -4.29
C LEU A 97 5.76 6.61 -3.38
N VAL A 98 6.88 6.99 -2.76
CA VAL A 98 6.99 8.17 -1.90
C VAL A 98 6.66 9.45 -2.67
N ASN A 99 7.23 9.64 -3.86
CA ASN A 99 6.95 10.82 -4.68
C ASN A 99 5.47 10.88 -5.10
N ARG A 100 4.89 9.74 -5.49
CA ARG A 100 3.48 9.65 -5.91
C ARG A 100 2.54 10.04 -4.78
N VAL A 101 2.72 9.50 -3.57
CA VAL A 101 1.83 9.81 -2.44
C VAL A 101 2.10 11.19 -1.81
N THR A 102 3.28 11.76 -2.05
CA THR A 102 3.56 13.15 -1.70
C THR A 102 2.77 14.11 -2.58
N GLN A 103 2.72 13.84 -3.89
CA GLN A 103 1.98 14.66 -4.86
C GLN A 103 0.46 14.43 -4.78
N HIS A 104 0.04 13.19 -4.62
CA HIS A 104 -1.36 12.78 -4.62
C HIS A 104 -1.66 12.02 -3.33
N LYS A 105 -2.33 12.69 -2.40
CA LYS A 105 -2.65 12.10 -1.09
C LYS A 105 -3.90 11.19 -1.12
N CYS A 106 -4.40 10.82 -2.29
CA CYS A 106 -5.59 9.96 -2.45
C CYS A 106 -5.29 8.45 -2.40
N TYR A 107 -4.08 8.06 -1.98
CA TYR A 107 -3.64 6.66 -1.94
C TYR A 107 -3.37 6.15 -0.53
N ILE A 108 -3.65 4.87 -0.34
CA ILE A 108 -3.11 4.06 0.76
C ILE A 108 -1.89 3.32 0.22
N VAL A 109 -0.81 3.21 1.01
CA VAL A 109 0.36 2.41 0.60
C VAL A 109 0.38 1.07 1.33
N ALA A 110 0.38 -0.03 0.59
CA ALA A 110 0.51 -1.38 1.11
C ALA A 110 1.97 -1.84 1.06
N THR A 111 2.66 -1.83 2.22
CA THR A 111 4.06 -2.27 2.34
C THR A 111 4.38 -2.87 3.71
N ASN A 112 5.19 -3.92 3.72
CA ASN A 112 5.77 -4.48 4.94
C ASN A 112 7.18 -3.95 5.23
N ASP A 113 7.79 -3.20 4.30
CA ASP A 113 9.14 -2.67 4.43
C ASP A 113 9.26 -1.60 5.53
N LYS A 114 10.24 -1.75 6.41
CA LYS A 114 10.38 -0.86 7.58
C LYS A 114 10.85 0.54 7.20
N GLU A 115 11.72 0.65 6.22
CA GLU A 115 12.29 1.92 5.77
C GLU A 115 11.23 2.72 4.99
N LEU A 116 10.53 2.08 4.05
CA LEU A 116 9.45 2.71 3.30
C LEU A 116 8.33 3.19 4.22
N LYS A 117 7.93 2.39 5.23
CA LYS A 117 6.99 2.83 6.26
C LYS A 117 7.48 4.06 7.02
N SER A 118 8.76 4.09 7.40
CA SER A 118 9.36 5.24 8.09
C SER A 118 9.28 6.51 7.23
N ARG A 119 9.53 6.38 5.92
CA ARG A 119 9.43 7.50 4.96
C ARG A 119 7.98 7.98 4.80
N ILE A 120 7.02 7.08 4.60
CA ILE A 120 5.61 7.43 4.40
C ILE A 120 4.99 8.04 5.67
N ARG A 121 5.42 7.61 6.87
CA ARG A 121 4.96 8.23 8.13
C ARG A 121 5.26 9.72 8.24
N LYS A 122 6.31 10.20 7.56
CA LYS A 122 6.64 11.63 7.51
C LYS A 122 5.66 12.42 6.64
N ILE A 123 4.91 11.75 5.76
CA ILE A 123 3.92 12.36 4.88
C ILE A 123 2.56 12.36 5.61
N PRO A 124 1.98 13.52 5.91
CA PRO A 124 0.67 13.59 6.54
C PRO A 124 -0.45 13.19 5.58
N GLY A 125 -1.47 12.51 6.10
CA GLY A 125 -2.68 12.15 5.37
C GLY A 125 -2.54 10.92 4.46
N VAL A 126 -1.45 10.15 4.57
CA VAL A 126 -1.22 8.91 3.82
C VAL A 126 -1.27 7.71 4.77
N PRO A 127 -2.31 6.86 4.68
CA PRO A 127 -2.42 5.63 5.45
C PRO A 127 -1.47 4.54 4.93
N ILE A 128 -1.11 3.63 5.81
CA ILE A 128 -0.21 2.51 5.49
C ILE A 128 -0.91 1.20 5.85
N MET A 129 -1.04 0.32 4.87
CA MET A 129 -1.51 -1.05 5.03
C MET A 129 -0.32 -2.02 5.09
N TYR A 130 -0.37 -3.00 5.98
CA TYR A 130 0.68 -4.01 6.12
C TYR A 130 0.14 -5.34 6.62
N VAL A 131 0.88 -6.43 6.35
CA VAL A 131 0.55 -7.76 6.87
C VAL A 131 1.07 -7.90 8.30
N ALA A 132 0.19 -8.28 9.24
CA ALA A 132 0.55 -8.64 10.61
C ALA A 132 -0.41 -9.73 11.13
N GLN A 133 0.09 -10.70 11.89
CA GLN A 133 -0.73 -11.77 12.49
C GLN A 133 -1.65 -12.49 11.46
N HIS A 134 -1.13 -12.80 10.26
CA HIS A 134 -1.91 -13.42 9.17
C HIS A 134 -3.15 -12.63 8.71
N ARG A 135 -3.17 -11.30 8.90
CA ARG A 135 -4.22 -10.42 8.39
C ARG A 135 -3.64 -9.09 7.92
N TYR A 136 -4.42 -8.32 7.17
CA TYR A 136 -4.05 -6.95 6.85
C TYR A 136 -4.44 -6.02 7.99
N THR A 137 -3.56 -5.09 8.30
CA THR A 137 -3.75 -4.04 9.29
C THR A 137 -3.46 -2.71 8.63
N ILE A 138 -4.16 -1.66 9.06
CA ILE A 138 -3.95 -0.30 8.59
C ILE A 138 -3.56 0.61 9.76
N GLU A 139 -2.62 1.52 9.52
CA GLU A 139 -2.29 2.62 10.43
C GLU A 139 -2.58 3.98 9.77
N ARG A 140 -2.83 5.00 10.62
CA ARG A 140 -3.06 6.40 10.21
C ARG A 140 -4.24 6.60 9.27
N MET A 141 -5.24 5.74 9.36
CA MET A 141 -6.53 5.92 8.72
C MET A 141 -7.47 6.66 9.68
N PRO A 142 -8.07 7.80 9.30
CA PRO A 142 -8.91 8.61 10.18
C PRO A 142 -10.09 7.85 10.79
N ASP A 143 -10.68 6.89 10.05
CA ASP A 143 -11.87 6.13 10.44
C ASP A 143 -11.62 4.61 10.59
N ALA A 144 -10.39 4.16 10.88
CA ALA A 144 -10.11 2.72 10.96
C ALA A 144 -10.77 2.04 12.17
N TYR A 145 -11.91 1.39 11.93
CA TYR A 145 -12.60 0.50 12.87
C TYR A 145 -11.83 -0.81 13.19
N GLY A 146 -10.74 -1.13 12.47
CA GLY A 146 -10.03 -2.42 12.54
C GLY A 146 -8.58 -2.40 13.06
N ALA A 147 -8.03 -1.24 13.44
CA ALA A 147 -6.69 -1.19 14.01
C ALA A 147 -6.68 -1.91 15.37
N PRO A 148 -5.74 -2.84 15.65
CA PRO A 148 -5.62 -3.39 17.00
C PRO A 148 -5.39 -2.24 17.97
N LYS A 149 -6.34 -2.05 18.89
CA LYS A 149 -6.17 -1.14 20.02
C LYS A 149 -4.99 -1.69 20.82
N LYS A 150 -3.92 -0.90 20.90
CA LYS A 150 -2.86 -1.13 21.89
C LYS A 150 -3.41 -0.91 23.28
#